data_AF-A0A7X7WDV8-F1
#
_entry.id   AF-A0A7X7WDV8-F1
#
_cell.length_a   1.000
_cell.length_b   1.000
_cell.length_c   1.000
_cell.angle_alpha   90.00
_cell.angle_beta   90.00
_cell.angle_gamma   90.00
#
_symmetry.space_group_name_H-M   'P 1'
#
loop_
_entity.id
_entity.type
_entity.pdbx_description
1 polymer ?
#
loop_
_entity_poly.entity_id
_entity_poly.type
_entity_poly.pdbx_seq_one_letter_code
_entity_poly.pdbx_strand_id
1 'polypeptide(L)' 'MKEREDNWTSYVQLGLELSLYVIIFSFLGFWLDYKLNTKPFLTLSGAFLGIISVFYVLWKRFLRNKND' A
#
# COMPACT_ATOMS: atom_id res chain seq x y z
N MET A 1 -30.76 -19.15 10.10
CA MET A 1 -30.77 -17.87 9.36
C MET A 1 -29.35 -17.65 8.89
N LYS A 2 -29.11 -17.50 7.58
CA LYS A 2 -27.77 -17.30 7.03
C LYS A 2 -27.31 -15.93 7.54
N GLU A 3 -26.46 -15.93 8.57
CA GLU A 3 -25.91 -14.71 9.15
C GLU A 3 -25.34 -13.87 8.01
N ARG A 4 -25.69 -12.58 7.98
CA ARG A 4 -25.10 -11.67 7.01
C ARG A 4 -23.61 -11.74 7.24
N GLU A 5 -22.87 -12.32 6.30
CA GLU A 5 -21.40 -12.32 6.34
C GLU A 5 -20.97 -10.87 6.48
N ASP A 6 -20.55 -10.49 7.69
CA ASP A 6 -20.29 -9.11 8.05
C ASP A 6 -19.09 -8.64 7.22
N ASN A 7 -19.40 -7.82 6.21
CA ASN A 7 -18.47 -7.26 5.22
C ASN A 7 -17.26 -6.54 5.85
N TRP A 8 -17.28 -6.30 7.16
CA TRP A 8 -16.23 -5.65 7.95
C TRP A 8 -14.91 -6.42 7.90
N THR A 9 -14.98 -7.75 7.83
CA THR A 9 -13.80 -8.62 7.68
C THR A 9 -13.04 -8.33 6.38
N SER A 10 -13.77 -8.10 5.28
CA SER A 10 -13.19 -7.72 3.99
C SER A 10 -12.53 -6.33 4.05
N TYR A 11 -13.13 -5.37 4.75
CA TYR A 11 -12.53 -4.05 4.95
C TYR A 11 -11.28 -4.09 5.83
N VAL A 12 -11.27 -4.93 6.88
CA VAL A 12 -10.08 -5.14 7.72
C VAL A 12 -8.96 -5.78 6.91
N GLN A 13 -9.26 -6.80 6.10
CA GLN A 13 -8.27 -7.45 5.24
C GLN A 13 -7.70 -6.49 4.20
N LEU A 14 -8.54 -5.63 3.61
CA LEU A 14 -8.14 -4.53 2.74
C LEU A 14 -7.17 -3.56 3.43
N GLY A 15 -7.53 -3.09 4.63
CA GLY A 15 -6.69 -2.16 5.40
C GLY A 15 -5.35 -2.77 5.80
N LEU A 16 -5.32 -4.07 6.12
CA LEU A 16 -4.11 -4.81 6.46
C LEU A 16 -3.20 -4.97 5.24
N GLU A 17 -3.77 -5.29 4.07
CA GLU A 17 -3.03 -5.41 2.81
C GLU A 17 -2.40 -4.07 2.41
N LEU A 18 -3.16 -2.97 2.51
CA LEU A 18 -2.67 -1.60 2.31
C LEU A 18 -1.54 -1.22 3.26
N SER A 19 -1.71 -1.51 4.56
CA SER A 19 -0.69 -1.22 5.56
C SER A 19 0.60 -1.99 5.30
N LEU A 20 0.49 -3.24 4.84
CA LEU A 20 1.65 -4.06 4.47
C LEU A 20 2.44 -3.42 3.32
N TYR A 21 1.77 -2.95 2.27
CA TYR A 21 2.42 -2.27 1.15
C TYR A 21 3.13 -1.00 1.62
N VAL A 22 2.48 -0.18 2.45
CA VAL A 22 3.09 1.05 2.99
C VAL A 22 4.36 0.73 3.78
N ILE A 23 4.31 -0.27 4.67
CA ILE A 23 5.45 -0.67 5.48
C ILE A 23 6.59 -1.17 4.60
N ILE A 24 6.31 -2.04 3.63
CA ILE A 24 7.33 -2.61 2.74
C ILE A 24 8.00 -1.49 1.93
N PHE A 25 7.23 -0.64 1.24
CA PHE A 25 7.80 0.42 0.41
C PHE A 25 8.53 1.49 1.25
N SER A 26 8.00 1.84 2.43
CA SER A 26 8.67 2.79 3.33
C SER A 26 9.99 2.24 3.87
N PHE A 27 10.01 0.97 4.30
CA PHE A 27 11.21 0.33 4.82
C PHE A 27 12.27 0.15 3.73
N LEU A 28 11.84 -0.23 2.52
CA LEU A 28 12.73 -0.39 1.36
C LEU A 28 13.33 0.95 0.92
N GLY A 29 12.55 2.03 0.95
CA GLY A 29 13.03 3.40 0.70
C GLY A 29 14.04 3.86 1.76
N PHE A 30 13.74 3.63 3.04
CA PHE A 30 14.63 3.96 4.16
C PHE A 30 15.97 3.19 4.09
N TRP A 31 15.92 1.90 3.77
CA TRP A 31 17.12 1.07 3.64
C TRP A 31 18.01 1.51 2.47
N LEU A 32 17.41 1.90 1.35
CA LEU A 32 18.14 2.41 0.19
C LEU A 32 18.82 3.75 0.48
N ASP A 33 18.16 4.65 1.21
CA ASP A 33 18.72 5.94 1.63
C ASP A 33 19.89 5.76 2.61
N TYR A 34 19.78 4.80 3.54
CA TYR A 34 20.84 4.43 4.48
C TYR A 34 22.08 3.86 3.76
N LYS A 35 21.86 3.06 2.71
CA LYS A 35 22.96 2.44 1.95
C LYS A 35 23.69 3.43 1.02
N LEU A 36 22.98 4.43 0.49
CA LEU A 36 23.52 5.35 -0.53
C LEU A 36 24.04 6.69 0.04
N ASN A 37 23.87 6.96 1.35
CA ASN A 37 24.31 8.21 2.01
C ASN A 37 23.77 9.51 1.38
N THR A 38 22.81 9.43 0.45
CA THR A 38 22.18 10.54 -0.26
C THR A 38 21.04 11.15 0.55
N LYS A 39 21.35 11.71 1.72
CA LYS A 39 20.36 12.44 2.51
C LYS A 39 19.90 13.71 1.75
N PRO A 40 18.59 14.00 1.53
CA PRO A 40 17.38 13.20 1.79
C PRO A 40 16.53 12.97 0.51
N PHE A 41 17.14 12.90 -0.68
CA PHE A 41 16.41 12.82 -1.95
C PHE A 41 15.79 11.44 -2.21
N LEU A 42 16.43 10.38 -1.71
CA LEU A 42 15.96 9.01 -1.92
C LEU A 42 14.83 8.65 -0.97
N THR A 43 14.87 9.11 0.28
CA THR A 43 13.72 9.02 1.20
C THR A 43 12.50 9.76 0.64
N LEU A 44 12.69 10.95 0.04
CA LEU A 44 11.60 11.71 -0.59
C LEU A 44 11.02 10.97 -1.81
N SER A 45 11.87 10.42 -2.67
CA SER A 45 11.44 9.62 -3.83
C SER A 45 10.79 8.30 -3.43
N GLY A 46 11.29 7.65 -2.37
CA GLY A 46 10.72 6.42 -1.81
C GLY A 46 9.34 6.66 -1.19
N ALA A 47 9.15 7.77 -0.47
CA ALA A 47 7.84 8.19 0.03
C ALA A 47 6.87 8.48 -1.13
N PHE A 48 7.35 9.16 -2.18
CA PHE A 48 6.55 9.42 -3.39
C PHE A 48 6.12 8.12 -4.09
N LEU A 49 7.04 7.16 -4.23
CA LEU A 49 6.75 5.84 -4.79
C LEU A 49 5.83 5.00 -3.90
N GLY A 50 5.93 5.12 -2.58
CA GLY A 50 5.02 4.49 -1.62
C GLY A 50 3.59 4.98 -1.79
N ILE A 51 3.41 6.31 -1.90
CA ILE A 51 2.11 6.93 -2.16
C ILE A 51 1.54 6.47 -3.51
N ILE A 52 2.37 6.49 -4.58
CA ILE A 52 1.97 6.04 -5.92
C ILE A 52 1.57 4.55 -5.90
N SER A 53 2.31 3.71 -5.19
CA SER A 53 2.02 2.27 -5.10
C SER A 53 0.69 1.99 -4.40
N VAL A 54 0.40 2.70 -3.30
CA VAL A 54 -0.89 2.63 -2.61
C VAL A 54 -2.03 3.05 -3.53
N PHE A 55 -1.86 4.19 -4.23
CA PHE A 55 -2.85 4.68 -5.18
C PHE A 55 -3.08 3.69 -6.33
N TYR A 56 -2.00 3.09 -6.86
CA TYR A 56 -2.08 2.11 -7.93
C TYR A 56 -2.83 0.84 -7.51
N VAL A 57 -2.60 0.33 -6.30
CA VAL A 57 -3.31 -0.82 -5.76
C VAL A 57 -4.80 -0.51 -5.59
N LEU A 58 -5.14 0.65 -5.03
CA LEU A 58 -6.53 1.11 -4.91
C LEU A 58 -7.21 1.24 -6.29
N TRP A 59 -6.54 1.90 -7.23
CA TRP A 59 -7.02 2.11 -8.60
C TRP A 59 -7.26 0.78 -9.33
N LYS A 60 -6.30 -0.15 -9.25
CA LYS A 60 -6.41 -1.50 -9.82
C LYS A 60 -7.58 -2.28 -9.21
N ARG A 61 -7.80 -2.16 -7.90
CA ARG A 61 -8.90 -2.86 -7.21
C ARG A 61 -10.27 -2.28 -7.59
N PHE A 62 -10.38 -0.96 -7.69
CA PHE A 62 -11.60 -0.29 -8.18
C PHE A 62 -11.91 -0.60 -9.65
N LEU A 63 -10.89 -0.62 -10.51
CA LEU A 63 -11.07 -0.99 -11.92
C LEU A 63 -11.39 -2.48 -12.10
N ARG A 64 -10.80 -3.36 -11.28
CA ARG A 64 -11.14 -4.79 -11.28
C ARG A 64 -12.58 -5.02 -10.84
N ASN A 65 -13.08 -4.22 -9.90
CA ASN A 65 -14.46 -4.29 -9.42
C ASN A 65 -15.53 -3.80 -10.43
N LYS A 66 -15.14 -3.48 -11.67
CA LYS A 66 -16.06 -3.07 -12.74
C LYS A 66 -16.39 -4.20 -13.73
N ASN A 67 -15.81 -5.39 -13.56
CA ASN A 67 -15.96 -6.53 -14.48
C ASN A 67 -16.68 -7.76 -13.87
N ASP A 68 -17.28 -7.64 -12.68
CA ASP A 68 -18.21 -8.63 -12.13
C ASP A 68 -19.61 -8.01 -11.95
#